data_AF-A0A537MQA3-F1
#
_entry.id   AF-A0A537MQA3-F1
#
_cell.length_a   1.000
_cell.length_b   1.000
_cell.length_c   1.000
_cell.angle_alpha   90.00
_cell.angle_beta   90.00
_cell.angle_gamma   90.00
#
_symmetry.space_group_name_H-M   'P 1'
#
loop_
_entity.id
_entity.type
_entity.pdbx_description
1 polymer ?
#
loop_
_entity_poly.entity_id
_entity_poly.type
_entity_poly.pdbx_seq_one_letter_code
_entity_poly.pdbx_strand_id
1 'polypeptide(L)'
;MPIRAVFLDRDGTINLEKNYVHRIEDFEFVPGAIEALQLLSRANIDIMIVSNQAGIAKGFFSEADLTALNEHMRGQLLYHAVRLTGIYCCPHHPEGTVPRYSQLCSCRKPQPGLLIAAMQERGIGRSEAVMVGDRNS
;
A
#
# COMPACT_ATOMS: atom_id res chain seq x y z
N MET A 1 4.81 -20.47 13.16
CA MET A 1 3.87 -19.55 13.84
C MET A 1 2.71 -19.28 12.88
N PRO A 2 1.49 -19.03 13.36
CA PRO A 2 0.39 -18.63 12.48
C PRO A 2 0.70 -17.28 11.83
N ILE A 3 0.16 -17.05 10.63
CA ILE A 3 0.24 -15.73 9.98
C ILE A 3 -0.64 -14.76 10.75
N ARG A 4 -0.06 -13.62 11.12
CA ARG A 4 -0.71 -12.52 11.84
C ARG A 4 -0.90 -11.28 10.98
N ALA A 5 -0.08 -11.10 9.94
CA ALA A 5 -0.21 -9.98 9.01
C ALA A 5 -0.03 -10.38 7.56
N VAL A 6 -0.78 -9.67 6.71
CA VAL A 6 -0.57 -9.66 5.27
C VAL A 6 -0.28 -8.23 4.83
N PHE A 7 0.87 -8.07 4.20
CA PHE A 7 1.31 -6.87 3.51
C PHE A 7 0.90 -6.96 2.04
N LEU A 8 0.23 -5.95 1.52
CA LEU A 8 -0.29 -5.92 0.16
C LEU A 8 0.32 -4.76 -0.61
N ASP A 9 0.74 -4.99 -1.85
CA ASP A 9 0.84 -3.88 -2.79
C ASP A 9 -0.56 -3.28 -3.05
N ARG A 10 -0.59 -2.07 -3.62
CA ARG A 10 -1.83 -1.36 -3.92
C ARG A 10 -2.19 -1.52 -5.39
N ASP A 11 -1.40 -0.91 -6.27
CA ASP A 11 -1.63 -0.92 -7.71
C ASP A 11 -1.31 -2.30 -8.28
N GLY A 12 -2.23 -2.89 -9.05
CA GLY A 12 -2.10 -4.24 -9.60
C GLY A 12 -2.51 -5.36 -8.63
N THR A 13 -2.69 -5.05 -7.35
CA THR A 13 -3.02 -6.05 -6.30
C THR A 13 -4.37 -5.79 -5.64
N ILE A 14 -4.60 -4.57 -5.12
CA ILE A 14 -5.88 -4.15 -4.53
C ILE A 14 -6.72 -3.40 -5.57
N ASN A 15 -6.11 -2.43 -6.26
CA ASN A 15 -6.73 -1.72 -7.37
C ASN A 15 -6.09 -2.10 -8.70
N LEU A 16 -6.84 -1.95 -9.78
CA LEU A 16 -6.30 -2.12 -11.12
C LEU A 16 -5.11 -1.18 -11.31
N GLU A 17 -4.03 -1.70 -11.87
CA GLU A 17 -2.89 -0.87 -12.25
C GLU A 17 -3.26 0.01 -13.45
N LYS A 18 -3.16 1.32 -13.26
CA LYS A 18 -3.21 2.34 -14.31
C LYS A 18 -2.02 3.28 -14.11
N ASN A 19 -1.71 4.11 -15.10
CA ASN A 19 -0.60 5.06 -15.02
C ASN A 19 -0.79 6.04 -13.86
N TYR A 20 -0.15 5.76 -12.72
CA TYR A 20 -0.17 6.59 -11.52
C TYR A 20 -1.58 6.88 -10.99
N VAL A 21 -2.28 5.87 -10.47
CA VAL A 21 -3.61 6.07 -9.85
C VAL A 21 -3.49 7.00 -8.64
N HIS A 22 -4.03 8.22 -8.78
CA HIS A 22 -4.07 9.27 -7.75
C HIS A 22 -5.43 9.97 -7.65
N ARG A 23 -6.30 9.81 -8.66
CA ARG A 23 -7.66 10.32 -8.69
C ARG A 23 -8.64 9.24 -8.27
N ILE A 24 -9.69 9.64 -7.55
CA ILE A 24 -10.70 8.72 -7.03
C ILE A 24 -11.47 8.06 -8.18
N GLU A 25 -11.81 8.81 -9.22
CA GLU A 25 -12.52 8.30 -10.39
C GLU A 25 -11.72 7.28 -11.21
N ASP A 26 -10.39 7.26 -11.08
CA ASP A 26 -9.53 6.29 -11.74
C ASP A 26 -9.35 5.01 -10.89
N PHE A 27 -9.74 5.04 -9.61
CA PHE A 27 -9.60 3.95 -8.68
C PHE A 27 -10.70 2.89 -8.89
N GLU A 28 -10.27 1.66 -9.10
CA GLU A 28 -11.17 0.53 -9.31
C GLU A 28 -10.52 -0.71 -8.69
N PHE A 29 -11.29 -1.45 -7.87
CA PHE A 29 -10.78 -2.66 -7.24
C PHE A 29 -10.51 -3.76 -8.27
N VAL A 30 -9.46 -4.55 -8.04
CA VAL A 30 -9.26 -5.81 -8.77
C VAL A 30 -10.43 -6.76 -8.44
N PRO A 31 -11.00 -7.48 -9.41
CA PRO A 31 -12.04 -8.47 -9.13
C PRO A 31 -11.60 -9.48 -8.06
N GLY A 32 -12.44 -9.70 -7.04
CA GLY A 32 -12.14 -10.63 -5.95
C GLY A 32 -11.29 -10.05 -4.81
N ALA A 33 -10.73 -8.83 -4.96
CA ALA A 33 -9.88 -8.24 -3.93
C ALA A 33 -10.63 -7.98 -2.63
N ILE A 34 -11.86 -7.44 -2.70
CA ILE A 34 -12.66 -7.14 -1.52
C ILE A 34 -13.00 -8.43 -0.76
N GLU A 35 -13.42 -9.46 -1.49
CA GLU A 35 -13.75 -10.77 -0.93
C GLU A 35 -12.55 -11.41 -0.23
N ALA A 36 -11.37 -11.35 -0.85
CA ALA A 36 -10.12 -11.82 -0.24
C ALA A 36 -9.79 -11.05 1.05
N LEU A 37 -9.92 -9.72 1.04
CA LEU A 37 -9.65 -8.89 2.21
C LEU A 37 -10.67 -9.10 3.34
N GLN A 38 -11.93 -9.40 3.01
CA GLN A 38 -12.93 -9.79 3.98
C GLN A 38 -12.57 -11.11 4.67
N LEU A 39 -12.05 -12.10 3.93
CA LEU A 39 -11.60 -13.36 4.52
C LEU A 39 -10.45 -13.13 5.51
N LEU A 40 -9.47 -12.29 5.16
CA LEU A 40 -8.38 -11.90 6.06
C LEU A 40 -8.90 -11.19 7.31
N SER A 41 -9.86 -10.27 7.14
CA SER A 41 -10.46 -9.53 8.27
C SER A 41 -11.21 -10.47 9.22
N ARG A 42 -12.00 -11.43 8.71
CA ARG A 42 -12.71 -12.44 9.50
C ARG A 42 -11.76 -13.40 10.23
N ALA A 43 -10.59 -13.63 9.65
CA ALA A 43 -9.53 -14.43 10.27
C ALA A 43 -8.73 -13.66 11.35
N ASN A 44 -9.07 -12.40 11.64
CA ASN A 44 -8.33 -11.51 12.54
C ASN A 44 -6.86 -11.32 12.14
N ILE A 45 -6.58 -11.34 10.84
CA ILE A 45 -5.25 -11.05 10.29
C ILE A 45 -5.14 -9.54 10.03
N ASP A 46 -4.02 -8.95 10.41
CA ASP A 46 -3.74 -7.54 10.15
C ASP A 46 -3.47 -7.32 8.65
N ILE A 47 -4.20 -6.38 8.05
CA ILE A 47 -4.10 -6.05 6.62
C ILE A 47 -3.42 -4.70 6.47
N MET A 48 -2.23 -4.68 5.88
CA MET A 48 -1.45 -3.47 5.69
C MET A 48 -1.10 -3.27 4.23
N ILE A 49 -1.23 -2.04 3.74
CA ILE A 49 -0.85 -1.68 2.37
C ILE A 49 0.57 -1.12 2.39
N VAL A 50 1.41 -1.56 1.46
CA VAL A 50 2.80 -1.11 1.25
C VAL A 50 3.05 -0.84 -0.23
N SER A 51 3.13 0.45 -0.59
CA SER A 51 3.13 0.87 -2.00
C SER A 51 4.20 1.90 -2.35
N ASN A 52 4.72 1.82 -3.58
CA ASN A 52 5.62 2.82 -4.15
C ASN A 52 4.81 3.89 -4.90
N GLN A 53 4.80 5.12 -4.42
CA GLN A 53 4.03 6.24 -4.98
C GLN A 53 4.96 7.26 -5.65
N ALA A 54 5.73 6.79 -6.64
CA ALA A 54 6.75 7.56 -7.34
C ALA A 54 6.21 8.78 -8.11
N GLY A 55 4.90 8.81 -8.38
CA GLY A 55 4.27 9.94 -9.07
C GLY A 55 4.42 11.25 -8.30
N ILE A 56 4.56 11.19 -6.97
CA ILE A 56 4.87 12.37 -6.15
C ILE A 56 6.26 12.92 -6.49
N ALA A 57 7.31 12.07 -6.49
CA ALA A 57 8.65 12.51 -6.88
C ALA A 57 8.71 13.00 -8.34
N LYS A 58 7.87 12.48 -9.23
CA LYS A 58 7.80 12.90 -10.64
C LYS A 58 6.91 14.13 -10.88
N GLY A 59 6.24 14.64 -9.84
CA GLY A 59 5.36 15.81 -9.94
C GLY A 59 4.02 15.55 -10.63
N PHE A 60 3.58 14.29 -10.72
CA PHE A 60 2.29 13.92 -11.31
C PHE A 60 1.11 14.18 -10.38
N PHE A 61 1.33 14.07 -9.07
CA PHE A 61 0.33 14.36 -8.05
C PHE A 61 1.01 14.70 -6.71
N SER A 62 0.27 15.28 -5.78
CA SER A 62 0.76 15.74 -4.48
C SER A 62 0.57 14.70 -3.37
N GLU A 63 1.19 14.92 -2.20
CA GLU A 63 0.88 14.14 -0.98
C GLU A 63 -0.60 14.27 -0.57
N ALA A 64 -1.24 15.41 -0.86
CA ALA A 64 -2.64 15.63 -0.55
C ALA A 64 -3.56 14.76 -1.44
N ASP A 65 -3.24 14.62 -2.72
CA ASP A 65 -3.98 13.74 -3.64
C ASP A 65 -3.87 12.28 -3.20
N LEU A 66 -2.66 11.84 -2.83
CA LEU A 66 -2.45 10.49 -2.28
C LEU A 66 -3.24 10.28 -0.98
N THR A 67 -3.26 11.28 -0.10
CA THR A 67 -4.01 11.21 1.16
C THR A 67 -5.51 11.09 0.89
N ALA A 68 -6.05 11.92 -0.02
CA ALA A 68 -7.46 11.85 -0.41
C ALA A 68 -7.83 10.48 -0.99
N LEU A 69 -6.98 9.92 -1.86
CA LEU A 69 -7.19 8.59 -2.43
C LEU A 69 -7.13 7.49 -1.35
N ASN A 70 -6.17 7.57 -0.44
CA ASN A 70 -6.03 6.61 0.66
C ASN A 70 -7.25 6.61 1.58
N GLU A 71 -7.79 7.80 1.90
CA GLU A 71 -8.99 7.92 2.71
C GLU A 71 -10.25 7.43 1.99
N HIS A 72 -10.37 7.71 0.68
CA HIS A 72 -11.42 7.13 -0.14
C HIS A 72 -11.37 5.60 -0.11
N MET A 73 -10.20 5.02 -0.38
CA MET A 73 -9.99 3.56 -0.36
C MET A 73 -10.29 2.97 1.02
N ARG A 74 -9.82 3.61 2.11
CA ARG A 74 -10.10 3.19 3.48
C ARG A 74 -11.60 3.18 3.77
N GLY A 75 -12.32 4.21 3.32
CA GLY A 75 -13.78 4.30 3.43
C GLY A 75 -14.51 3.19 2.67
N GLN A 76 -14.12 2.92 1.42
CA GLN A 76 -14.68 1.83 0.62
C GLN A 76 -14.45 0.47 1.29
N LEU A 77 -13.23 0.20 1.75
CA LEU A 77 -12.91 -1.06 2.41
C LEU A 77 -13.67 -1.22 3.74
N LEU A 78 -13.78 -0.15 4.53
CA LEU A 78 -14.55 -0.16 5.77
C LEU A 78 -16.05 -0.43 5.51
N TYR A 79 -16.62 0.16 4.46
CA TYR A 79 -18.00 -0.11 4.04
C TYR A 79 -18.23 -1.60 3.75
N HIS A 80 -17.22 -2.30 3.22
CA HIS A 80 -17.22 -3.74 3.00
C HIS A 80 -16.75 -4.56 4.20
N ALA A 81 -16.71 -3.99 5.40
CA ALA A 81 -16.25 -4.64 6.63
C ALA A 81 -14.81 -5.19 6.55
N VAL A 82 -13.95 -4.57 5.74
CA VAL A 82 -12.52 -4.84 5.68
C VAL A 82 -11.80 -3.91 6.64
N ARG A 83 -11.02 -4.48 7.56
CA ARG A 83 -10.24 -3.72 8.55
C ARG A 83 -8.79 -3.56 8.09
N LEU A 84 -8.50 -2.45 7.41
CA LEU A 84 -7.12 -2.02 7.18
C LEU A 84 -6.48 -1.55 8.49
N THR A 85 -5.32 -2.09 8.81
CA THR A 85 -4.56 -1.72 10.01
C THR A 85 -3.47 -0.70 9.71
N GLY A 86 -3.00 -0.58 8.46
CA GLY A 86 -2.02 0.43 8.07
C GLY A 86 -1.92 0.65 6.56
N ILE A 87 -1.49 1.85 6.17
CA ILE A 87 -1.15 2.20 4.78
C ILE A 87 0.20 2.91 4.83
N TYR A 88 1.19 2.34 4.14
CA TYR A 88 2.57 2.80 4.12
C TYR A 88 2.98 3.04 2.67
N CYS A 89 3.30 4.30 2.35
CA CYS A 89 3.64 4.70 0.99
C CYS A 89 5.02 5.32 0.94
N CYS A 90 5.83 4.94 -0.06
CA CYS A 90 7.10 5.61 -0.33
C CYS A 90 6.92 6.61 -1.49
N PRO A 91 7.06 7.93 -1.26
CA PRO A 91 6.87 8.95 -2.30
C PRO A 91 8.11 9.14 -3.20
N HIS A 92 9.23 8.48 -2.88
CA HIS A 92 10.55 8.77 -3.43
C HIS A 92 10.84 8.09 -4.77
N HIS A 93 11.66 8.76 -5.59
CA HIS A 93 12.27 8.21 -6.80
C HIS A 93 13.57 8.97 -7.12
N PRO A 94 14.72 8.32 -7.40
CA PRO A 94 15.98 9.02 -7.63
C PRO A 94 15.96 9.92 -8.88
N GLU A 95 15.20 9.52 -9.91
CA GLU A 95 14.97 10.29 -11.14
C GLU A 95 13.70 11.17 -11.05
N GLY A 96 13.39 11.68 -9.86
CA GLY A 96 12.28 12.61 -9.65
C GLY A 96 12.59 14.01 -10.16
N THR A 97 11.54 14.82 -10.33
CA THR A 97 11.64 16.25 -10.63
C THR A 97 11.36 17.12 -9.41
N VAL A 98 10.68 16.58 -8.39
CA VAL A 98 10.37 17.28 -7.14
C VAL A 98 11.52 17.08 -6.14
N PRO A 99 12.32 18.11 -5.81
CA PRO A 99 13.58 17.94 -5.06
C PRO A 99 13.41 17.25 -3.71
N ARG A 100 12.31 17.51 -3.00
CA ARG A 100 12.00 16.91 -1.70
C ARG A 100 11.91 15.37 -1.74
N TYR A 101 11.49 14.79 -2.86
CA TYR A 101 11.32 13.34 -2.99
C TYR A 101 12.28 12.71 -4.00
N SER A 102 13.08 13.52 -4.68
CA SER A 102 14.04 13.06 -5.70
C SER A 102 15.33 12.55 -5.07
N GLN A 103 15.26 11.37 -4.44
CA GLN A 103 16.37 10.79 -3.70
C GLN A 103 16.32 9.26 -3.65
N LEU A 104 17.47 8.65 -3.33
CA LEU A 104 17.53 7.28 -2.85
C LEU A 104 16.98 7.21 -1.42
N CYS A 105 16.30 6.13 -1.08
CA CYS A 105 15.75 5.92 0.24
C CYS A 105 15.68 4.43 0.58
N SER A 106 15.51 4.12 1.87
CA SER A 106 15.29 2.76 2.34
C SER A 106 13.81 2.32 2.28
N CYS A 107 12.88 3.21 1.97
CA CYS A 107 11.45 2.88 1.92
C CYS A 107 10.98 2.31 0.57
N ARG A 108 11.64 2.66 -0.53
CA ARG A 108 11.17 2.31 -1.87
C ARG A 108 11.44 0.83 -2.13
N LYS A 109 10.40 0.03 -2.33
CA LYS A 109 10.54 -1.39 -2.70
C LYS A 109 11.44 -1.52 -3.93
N PRO A 110 12.47 -2.41 -3.94
CA PRO A 110 12.62 -3.61 -3.08
C PRO A 110 13.24 -3.40 -1.72
N GLN A 111 13.54 -2.17 -1.32
CA GLN A 111 14.03 -1.92 0.02
C GLN A 111 12.93 -2.23 1.06
N PRO A 112 13.27 -2.93 2.16
CA PRO A 112 12.27 -3.43 3.11
C PRO A 112 11.81 -2.38 4.12
N GLY A 113 12.19 -1.09 3.97
CA GLY A 113 12.01 -0.08 5.02
C GLY A 113 10.56 0.12 5.45
N LEU A 114 9.61 0.11 4.51
CA LEU A 114 8.18 0.22 4.86
C LEU A 114 7.67 -1.02 5.63
N LEU A 115 8.08 -2.22 5.21
CA LEU A 115 7.71 -3.46 5.89
C LEU A 115 8.27 -3.48 7.32
N ILE A 116 9.54 -3.10 7.49
CA ILE A 116 10.19 -3.05 8.80
C ILE A 116 9.48 -2.05 9.70
N ALA A 117 9.18 -0.84 9.20
CA ALA A 117 8.46 0.17 9.98
C ALA A 117 7.09 -0.33 10.43
N ALA A 118 6.32 -0.94 9.53
CA ALA A 118 5.00 -1.47 9.83
C ALA A 118 5.05 -2.64 10.84
N MET A 119 5.99 -3.58 10.67
CA MET A 119 6.20 -4.68 11.61
C MET A 119 6.58 -4.19 13.00
N GLN A 120 7.44 -3.16 13.10
CA GLN A 120 7.84 -2.56 14.37
C GLN A 120 6.67 -1.86 15.07
N GLU A 121 5.87 -1.07 14.33
CA GLU A 121 4.67 -0.41 14.86
C GLU A 121 3.67 -1.41 15.43
N ARG A 122 3.59 -2.61 14.86
CA ARG A 122 2.60 -3.63 15.19
C ARG A 122 3.10 -4.77 16.07
N GLY A 123 4.40 -4.81 16.36
CA GLY A 123 5.01 -5.93 17.09
C GLY A 123 4.83 -7.27 16.38
N ILE A 124 5.05 -7.29 15.05
CA ILE A 124 4.89 -8.47 14.20
C ILE A 124 6.26 -9.01 13.80
N GLY A 125 6.49 -10.30 14.02
CA GLY A 125 7.70 -10.98 13.59
C GLY A 125 7.70 -11.26 12.08
N ARG A 126 8.89 -11.31 11.48
CA ARG A 126 9.05 -11.64 10.04
C ARG A 126 8.44 -13.00 9.67
N SER A 127 8.50 -13.98 10.57
CA SER A 127 7.91 -15.31 10.37
C SER A 127 6.39 -15.36 10.56
N GLU A 128 5.76 -14.26 10.93
CA GLU A 128 4.32 -14.12 11.15
C GLU A 128 3.66 -13.26 10.06
N ALA A 129 4.43 -12.83 9.06
CA ALA A 129 3.97 -11.93 8.01
C ALA A 129 4.21 -12.49 6.62
N VAL A 130 3.29 -12.20 5.71
CA VAL A 130 3.39 -12.50 4.28
C VAL A 130 3.24 -11.21 3.49
N MET A 131 3.98 -11.08 2.39
CA MET A 131 3.79 -10.00 1.42
C MET A 131 3.20 -10.58 0.13
N VAL A 132 2.18 -9.91 -0.40
CA VAL A 132 1.52 -10.23 -1.68
C VAL A 132 1.58 -8.99 -2.57
N GLY A 133 2.03 -9.17 -3.80
CA GLY A 133 2.15 -8.12 -4.81
C GLY A 133 2.24 -8.73 -6.21
N ASP A 134 1.99 -7.92 -7.22
CA ASP A 134 2.02 -8.28 -8.64
C ASP A 134 3.43 -8.20 -9.26
N ARG A 135 4.37 -7.52 -8.57
CA ARG A 135 5.72 -7.24 -9.07
C ARG A 135 6.81 -7.93 -8.26
N ASN A 136 7.86 -8.37 -8.96
CA ASN A 136 9.11 -8.88 -8.37
C ASN A 136 10.00 -7.73 -7.89
N SER A 137 9.45 -6.84 -7.06
CA SER A 137 10.08 -5.59 -6.65
C SER A 137 9.94 -5.30 -5.18
#